data_AF-A0A174QMD5-F1
#
_entry.id   AF-A0A174QMD5-F1
#
_cell.length_a   1.000
_cell.length_b   1.000
_cell.length_c   1.000
_cell.angle_alpha   90.00
_cell.angle_beta   90.00
_cell.angle_gamma   90.00
#
_symmetry.space_group_name_H-M   'P 1'
#
loop_
_entity.id
_entity.type
_entity.pdbx_description
1 polymer ?
#
loop_
_entity_poly.entity_id
_entity_poly.type
_entity_poly.pdbx_seq_one_letter_code
_entity_poly.pdbx_strand_id
1 'polypeptide(L)'
;MAAKEFRGANNRAYYGIYHAILAVHALDGNAYKRHKDALANFNKNYVKTEIFPRKLGKKIVESEEIRHASDYDDFYIATREEAEEQIQTAKELVSRVEEYVQARWKKESEKTVRNAEYLDMIDRGIAQLSAGNGQEHELNETDCGCLTT
;
A
#
# COMPACT_ATOMS: atom_id res chain seq x y z
N MET A 1 35.79 9.31 -16.51
CA MET A 1 34.40 9.42 -17.04
C MET A 1 33.42 8.61 -16.18
N ALA A 2 33.74 7.39 -15.75
CA ALA A 2 32.85 6.52 -14.96
C ALA A 2 32.23 7.15 -13.68
N ALA A 3 32.99 7.93 -12.90
CA ALA A 3 32.48 8.52 -11.65
C ALA A 3 31.26 9.45 -11.84
N LYS A 4 31.17 10.17 -12.96
CA LYS A 4 29.99 11.02 -13.27
C LYS A 4 28.76 10.18 -13.58
N GLU A 5 28.95 9.02 -14.22
CA GLU A 5 27.86 8.09 -14.53
C GLU A 5 27.32 7.44 -13.26
N PHE A 6 28.19 7.11 -12.29
CA PHE A 6 27.79 6.56 -10.99
C PHE A 6 27.02 7.56 -10.12
N ARG A 7 27.42 8.83 -10.08
CA ARG A 7 26.62 9.90 -9.44
C ARG A 7 25.20 9.96 -10.02
N GLY A 8 25.09 9.92 -11.35
CA GLY A 8 23.80 9.89 -12.03
C GLY A 8 22.99 8.60 -11.78
N ALA A 9 23.65 7.46 -11.59
CA ALA A 9 22.99 6.21 -11.23
C ALA A 9 22.40 6.26 -9.81
N ASN A 10 23.17 6.76 -8.84
CA ASN A 10 22.72 6.98 -7.46
C ASN A 10 21.47 7.88 -7.41
N ASN A 11 21.49 8.97 -8.17
CA ASN A 11 20.37 9.89 -8.26
C ASN A 11 19.09 9.18 -8.75
N ARG A 12 19.17 8.44 -9.87
CA ARG A 12 18.03 7.70 -10.42
C ARG A 12 17.53 6.60 -9.49
N ALA A 13 18.44 5.86 -8.85
CA ALA A 13 18.09 4.83 -7.89
C ALA A 13 17.32 5.41 -6.70
N TYR A 14 17.79 6.54 -6.14
CA TYR A 14 17.10 7.25 -5.07
C TYR A 14 15.68 7.68 -5.48
N TYR A 15 15.50 8.28 -6.67
CA TYR A 15 14.16 8.70 -7.08
C TYR A 15 13.24 7.51 -7.36
N GLY A 16 13.77 6.37 -7.83
CA GLY A 16 13.02 5.11 -7.89
C GLY A 16 12.49 4.68 -6.52
N ILE A 17 13.37 4.72 -5.50
CA ILE A 17 13.01 4.46 -4.10
C ILE A 17 11.94 5.44 -3.61
N TYR A 18 12.15 6.74 -3.84
CA TYR A 18 11.26 7.80 -3.39
C TYR A 18 9.85 7.66 -3.99
N HIS A 19 9.75 7.41 -5.30
CA HIS A 19 8.45 7.23 -5.95
C HIS A 19 7.72 5.97 -5.49
N ALA A 20 8.45 4.88 -5.23
CA ALA A 20 7.86 3.68 -4.64
C ALA A 20 7.28 3.97 -3.24
N ILE A 21 7.98 4.75 -2.42
CA ILE A 21 7.48 5.20 -1.11
C ILE A 21 6.23 6.07 -1.26
N LEU A 22 6.21 7.01 -2.22
CA LEU A 22 5.03 7.84 -2.48
C LEU A 22 3.82 7.01 -2.91
N ALA A 23 4.02 5.97 -3.71
CA ALA A 23 2.93 5.07 -4.12
C ALA A 23 2.27 4.39 -2.91
N VAL A 24 3.07 3.96 -1.93
CA VAL A 24 2.54 3.38 -0.68
C VAL A 24 1.73 4.41 0.12
N HIS A 25 2.26 5.62 0.30
CA HIS A 25 1.55 6.68 1.02
C HIS A 25 0.24 7.08 0.35
N ALA A 26 0.20 7.08 -0.98
CA ALA A 26 -0.99 7.41 -1.76
C ALA A 26 -2.14 6.43 -1.51
N LEU A 27 -1.87 5.16 -1.20
CA LEU A 27 -2.90 4.17 -0.83
C LEU A 27 -3.65 4.55 0.45
N ASP A 28 -3.03 5.34 1.32
CA ASP A 28 -3.61 5.83 2.57
C ASP A 28 -4.05 7.31 2.47
N GLY A 29 -4.03 7.88 1.26
CA GLY A 29 -4.37 9.29 1.03
C GLY A 29 -3.36 10.29 1.57
N ASN A 30 -2.15 9.83 1.94
CA ASN A 30 -1.11 10.69 2.50
C ASN A 30 -0.23 11.30 1.39
N ALA A 31 0.09 12.58 1.54
CA ALA A 31 1.03 13.29 0.66
C ALA A 31 1.95 14.19 1.48
N TYR A 32 3.24 14.21 1.11
CA TYR A 32 4.27 14.97 1.82
C TYR A 32 4.93 15.98 0.89
N LYS A 33 5.12 17.22 1.38
CA LYS A 33 5.81 18.28 0.62
C LYS A 33 7.33 18.14 0.66
N ARG A 34 7.87 17.48 1.68
CA ARG A 34 9.31 17.33 1.91
C ARG A 34 9.71 15.86 1.77
N HIS A 35 10.82 15.61 1.08
CA HIS A 35 11.37 14.27 0.90
C HIS A 35 11.62 13.56 2.23
N LYS A 36 12.31 14.24 3.15
CA LYS A 36 12.62 13.70 4.49
C LYS A 36 11.38 13.26 5.26
N ASP A 37 10.27 13.99 5.14
CA ASP A 37 9.02 13.62 5.81
C ASP A 37 8.42 12.35 5.23
N ALA A 38 8.44 12.18 3.90
CA ALA A 38 7.95 10.97 3.25
C ALA A 38 8.76 9.73 3.68
N LEU A 39 10.09 9.84 3.71
CA LEU A 39 11.00 8.78 4.14
C LEU A 39 10.80 8.44 5.63
N ALA A 40 10.74 9.45 6.50
CA ALA A 40 10.55 9.26 7.93
C ALA A 40 9.21 8.58 8.25
N ASN A 41 8.13 9.01 7.60
CA ASN A 41 6.82 8.40 7.79
C ASN A 41 6.76 6.99 7.19
N PHE A 42 7.45 6.74 6.08
CA PHE A 42 7.55 5.38 5.53
C PHE A 42 8.23 4.43 6.52
N ASN A 43 9.39 4.85 7.05
CA ASN A 43 10.12 4.07 8.04
C ASN A 43 9.33 3.85 9.34
N LYS A 44 8.61 4.88 9.80
CA LYS A 44 7.78 4.81 11.01
C LYS A 44 6.57 3.90 10.84
N ASN A 45 5.84 4.01 9.73
CA ASN A 45 4.52 3.42 9.60
C ASN A 45 4.52 2.06 8.90
N TYR A 46 5.54 1.75 8.10
CA TYR A 46 5.58 0.50 7.32
C TYR A 46 6.83 -0.34 7.58
N VAL A 47 8.00 0.27 7.85
CA VAL A 47 9.21 -0.52 8.16
C VAL A 47 9.27 -0.93 9.63
N LYS A 48 9.02 0.01 10.56
CA LYS A 48 9.01 -0.27 12.01
C LYS A 48 7.90 -1.24 12.42
N THR A 49 6.79 -1.22 11.68
CA THR A 49 5.64 -2.12 11.84
C THR A 49 5.82 -3.44 11.07
N GLU A 50 6.96 -3.62 10.39
CA GLU A 50 7.34 -4.84 9.68
C GLU A 50 6.45 -5.21 8.49
N ILE A 51 5.68 -4.26 7.97
CA ILE A 51 5.01 -4.38 6.66
C ILE A 51 6.07 -4.51 5.56
N PHE A 52 7.17 -3.75 5.68
CA PHE A 52 8.39 -3.95 4.88
C PHE A 52 9.55 -4.37 5.79
N PRO A 53 10.53 -5.14 5.27
CA PRO A 53 11.67 -5.59 6.05
C PRO A 53 12.45 -4.45 6.71
N ARG A 54 12.81 -4.62 7.99
CA ARG A 54 13.59 -3.63 8.77
C ARG A 54 14.88 -3.19 8.10
N LYS A 55 15.57 -4.11 7.39
CA LYS A 55 16.81 -3.82 6.66
C LYS A 55 16.67 -2.70 5.63
N LEU A 56 15.47 -2.52 5.05
CA LEU A 56 15.23 -1.49 4.04
C LEU A 56 15.28 -0.09 4.64
N GLY A 57 14.91 0.07 5.91
CA GLY A 57 14.86 1.39 6.53
C GLY A 57 16.22 2.08 6.57
N LYS A 58 17.29 1.33 6.88
CA LYS A 58 18.67 1.85 6.85
C LYS A 58 19.10 2.18 5.42
N LYS A 59 18.85 1.27 4.48
CA LYS A 59 19.23 1.44 3.07
C LYS A 59 18.55 2.63 2.39
N ILE A 60 17.30 2.93 2.75
CA ILE A 60 16.58 4.11 2.24
C ILE A 60 17.26 5.40 2.69
N VAL A 61 17.68 5.46 3.96
CA VAL A 61 18.39 6.64 4.50
C VAL A 61 19.75 6.79 3.83
N GLU A 62 20.51 5.70 3.72
CA GLU A 62 21.81 5.69 3.02
C GLU A 62 21.66 6.14 1.56
N SER A 63 20.59 5.76 0.88
CA SER A 63 20.31 6.21 -0.50
C SER A 63 20.09 7.71 -0.61
N GLU A 64 19.41 8.33 0.36
CA GLU A 64 19.23 9.79 0.41
C GLU A 64 20.56 10.52 0.60
N GLU A 65 21.39 10.02 1.52
CA GLU A 65 22.70 10.55 1.86
C GLU A 65 23.66 10.46 0.66
N ILE A 66 23.75 9.29 0.04
CA ILE A 66 24.58 9.04 -1.15
C ILE A 66 24.13 9.91 -2.32
N ARG A 67 22.83 10.07 -2.55
CA ARG A 67 22.31 10.98 -3.57
C ARG A 67 22.66 12.44 -3.25
N HIS A 68 22.55 12.86 -2.00
CA HIS A 68 22.88 14.23 -1.59
C HIS A 68 24.38 14.53 -1.79
N ALA A 69 25.26 13.61 -1.39
CA ALA A 69 26.70 13.73 -1.66
C ALA A 69 27.00 13.70 -3.17
N SER A 70 26.33 12.84 -3.93
CA SER A 70 26.46 12.75 -5.39
C SER A 70 26.08 14.04 -6.11
N ASP A 71 25.15 14.82 -5.60
CA ASP A 71 24.68 16.05 -6.24
C ASP A 71 25.44 17.31 -5.79
N TYR A 72 25.91 17.36 -4.53
CA TYR A 72 26.36 18.62 -3.91
C TYR A 72 27.74 18.58 -3.26
N ASP A 73 28.34 17.40 -3.07
CA ASP A 73 29.69 17.31 -2.51
C ASP A 73 30.73 17.28 -3.65
N ASP A 74 31.55 18.33 -3.71
CA ASP A 74 32.61 18.52 -4.71
C ASP A 74 33.73 17.48 -4.60
N PHE A 75 33.94 16.93 -3.40
CA PHE A 75 35.02 15.97 -3.11
C PHE A 75 34.53 14.52 -3.07
N TYR A 76 33.22 14.29 -3.13
CA TYR A 76 32.67 12.94 -3.15
C TYR A 76 33.10 12.15 -4.41
N ILE A 77 33.43 10.88 -4.27
CA ILE A 77 33.76 10.03 -5.42
C ILE A 77 32.84 8.82 -5.38
N ALA A 78 31.82 8.84 -6.24
CA ALA A 78 30.90 7.72 -6.37
C ALA A 78 31.62 6.50 -6.94
N THR A 79 31.54 5.38 -6.22
CA THR A 79 32.07 4.10 -6.66
C THR A 79 31.02 3.31 -7.45
N ARG A 80 31.50 2.29 -8.17
CA ARG A 80 30.62 1.37 -8.89
C ARG A 80 29.80 0.55 -7.91
N GLU A 81 30.45 0.08 -6.85
CA GLU A 81 29.89 -0.79 -5.81
C GLU A 81 28.74 -0.08 -5.07
N GLU A 82 28.93 1.19 -4.67
CA GLU A 82 27.85 2.00 -4.10
C GLU A 82 26.67 2.11 -5.07
N ALA A 83 26.94 2.45 -6.33
CA ALA A 83 25.87 2.60 -7.34
C ALA A 83 25.10 1.31 -7.59
N GLU A 84 25.80 0.18 -7.66
CA GLU A 84 25.17 -1.13 -7.77
C GLU A 84 24.32 -1.44 -6.54
N GLU A 85 24.79 -1.15 -5.32
CA GLU A 85 24.00 -1.32 -4.10
C GLU A 85 22.73 -0.46 -4.08
N GLN A 86 22.81 0.80 -4.51
CA GLN A 86 21.65 1.69 -4.60
C GLN A 86 20.63 1.16 -5.61
N ILE A 87 21.09 0.69 -6.77
CA ILE A 87 20.24 0.10 -7.80
C ILE A 87 19.55 -1.17 -7.27
N GLN A 88 20.27 -2.05 -6.57
CA GLN A 88 19.68 -3.26 -6.01
C GLN A 88 18.66 -2.94 -4.90
N THR A 89 18.95 -1.94 -4.07
CA THR A 89 18.01 -1.46 -3.05
C THR A 89 16.73 -0.94 -3.69
N ALA A 90 16.85 -0.14 -4.76
CA ALA A 90 15.70 0.36 -5.50
C ALA A 90 14.86 -0.77 -6.09
N LYS A 91 15.49 -1.76 -6.72
CA LYS A 91 14.80 -2.94 -7.27
C LYS A 91 14.09 -3.75 -6.20
N GLU A 92 14.76 -4.03 -5.07
CA GLU A 92 14.15 -4.77 -3.95
C GLU A 92 12.92 -4.03 -3.41
N LEU A 93 13.02 -2.71 -3.21
CA LEU A 93 11.92 -1.93 -2.68
C LEU A 93 10.75 -1.86 -3.68
N VAL A 94 11.01 -1.57 -4.95
CA VAL A 94 9.97 -1.48 -5.99
C VAL A 94 9.20 -2.79 -6.09
N SER A 95 9.89 -3.92 -6.17
CA SER A 95 9.25 -5.25 -6.23
C SER A 95 8.34 -5.50 -5.03
N ARG A 96 8.78 -5.17 -3.81
CA ARG A 96 7.94 -5.31 -2.61
C ARG A 96 6.76 -4.36 -2.58
N VAL A 97 6.94 -3.14 -3.08
CA VAL A 97 5.87 -2.14 -3.17
C VAL A 97 4.82 -2.59 -4.19
N GLU A 98 5.22 -3.14 -5.34
CA GLU A 98 4.31 -3.72 -6.32
C GLU A 98 3.46 -4.83 -5.70
N GLU A 99 4.09 -5.80 -5.01
CA GLU A 99 3.37 -6.86 -4.29
C GLU A 99 2.38 -6.30 -3.27
N TYR A 100 2.81 -5.32 -2.47
CA TYR A 100 1.99 -4.67 -1.45
C TYR A 100 0.78 -3.94 -2.06
N VAL A 101 0.99 -3.18 -3.13
CA VAL A 101 -0.06 -2.44 -3.85
C VAL A 101 -1.08 -3.39 -4.44
N GLN A 102 -0.63 -4.46 -5.10
CA GLN A 102 -1.53 -5.47 -5.68
C GLN A 102 -2.37 -6.17 -4.60
N ALA A 103 -1.75 -6.55 -3.47
CA ALA A 103 -2.46 -7.16 -2.35
C ALA A 103 -3.48 -6.21 -1.71
N ARG A 104 -3.13 -4.93 -1.52
CA ARG A 104 -4.06 -3.90 -1.03
C ARG A 104 -5.23 -3.71 -1.99
N TRP A 105 -4.96 -3.58 -3.28
CA TRP A 105 -5.99 -3.38 -4.30
C TRP A 105 -6.99 -4.54 -4.35
N LYS A 106 -6.50 -5.79 -4.35
CA LYS A 106 -7.34 -6.98 -4.34
C LYS A 106 -8.27 -7.02 -3.12
N LYS A 107 -7.76 -6.68 -1.94
CA LYS A 107 -8.56 -6.65 -0.71
C LYS A 107 -9.67 -5.60 -0.77
N GLU A 108 -9.37 -4.41 -1.31
CA GLU A 108 -10.39 -3.36 -1.48
C GLU A 108 -11.44 -3.74 -2.52
N SER A 109 -11.07 -4.41 -3.61
CA SER A 109 -12.01 -4.88 -4.61
C SER A 109 -12.96 -5.95 -4.06
N GLU A 110 -12.43 -6.93 -3.30
CA GLU A 110 -13.23 -7.97 -2.64
C GLU A 110 -14.22 -7.37 -1.63
N LYS A 111 -13.80 -6.36 -0.88
CA LYS A 111 -14.68 -5.63 0.04
C LYS A 111 -15.80 -4.92 -0.71
N THR A 112 -15.48 -4.29 -1.84
CA THR A 112 -16.47 -3.58 -2.67
C THR A 112 -17.51 -4.54 -3.23
N VAL A 113 -17.10 -5.71 -3.72
CA VAL A 113 -18.01 -6.76 -4.20
C VAL A 113 -18.94 -7.22 -3.08
N ARG A 114 -18.39 -7.55 -1.91
CA ARG A 114 -19.20 -7.98 -0.75
C ARG A 114 -20.18 -6.91 -0.28
N ASN A 115 -19.77 -5.64 -0.29
CA ASN A 115 -20.65 -4.54 0.04
C ASN A 115 -21.82 -4.43 -0.96
N ALA A 116 -21.57 -4.65 -2.24
CA ALA A 116 -22.62 -4.65 -3.26
C ALA A 116 -23.60 -5.82 -3.06
N GLU A 117 -23.11 -7.01 -2.69
CA GLU A 117 -23.95 -8.17 -2.34
C GLU A 117 -24.87 -7.86 -1.14
N TYR A 118 -24.33 -7.23 -0.09
CA TYR A 118 -25.15 -6.82 1.07
C TYR A 118 -26.21 -5.79 0.71
N LEU A 119 -25.90 -4.83 -0.18
CA LEU A 119 -26.88 -3.83 -0.63
C LEU A 119 -28.00 -4.50 -1.44
N ASP A 120 -27.68 -5.41 -2.36
CA ASP A 120 -28.67 -6.19 -3.12
C ASP A 120 -29.56 -7.04 -2.19
N MET A 121 -29.01 -7.62 -1.13
CA MET A 121 -29.81 -8.31 -0.12
C MET A 121 -30.79 -7.39 0.61
N ILE A 122 -30.36 -6.17 0.97
CA ILE A 122 -31.22 -5.16 1.61
C ILE A 122 -32.34 -4.73 0.66
N ASP A 123 -32.01 -4.44 -0.59
CA ASP A 123 -32.98 -4.01 -1.60
C ASP A 123 -34.06 -5.08 -1.85
N ARG A 124 -33.66 -6.36 -1.90
CA ARG A 124 -34.60 -7.49 -1.99
C ARG A 124 -35.51 -7.57 -0.76
N GLY A 125 -34.96 -7.38 0.44
CA GLY A 125 -35.75 -7.35 1.68
C GLY A 125 -36.77 -6.21 1.69
N ILE A 126 -36.37 -5.01 1.26
CA ILE A 126 -37.27 -3.84 1.14
C ILE A 126 -38.37 -4.12 0.11
N ALA A 127 -38.06 -4.74 -1.03
CA ALA A 127 -39.03 -5.09 -2.05
C ALA A 127 -40.06 -6.11 -1.53
N GLN A 128 -39.61 -7.14 -0.80
CA GLN A 128 -40.50 -8.12 -0.16
C GLN A 128 -41.45 -7.46 0.85
N LEU A 129 -40.94 -6.57 1.71
CA LEU A 129 -41.76 -5.83 2.68
C LEU A 129 -42.77 -4.91 2.00
N SER A 130 -42.35 -4.25 0.92
CA SER A 130 -43.22 -3.35 0.14
C SER A 130 -44.32 -4.12 -0.59
N ALA A 131 -44.03 -5.32 -1.10
CA ALA A 131 -45.00 -6.20 -1.74
C ALA A 131 -45.94 -6.89 -0.73
N GLY A 132 -45.47 -7.14 0.49
CA GLY A 132 -46.25 -7.73 1.58
C GLY A 132 -47.22 -6.77 2.29
N ASN A 133 -47.21 -5.47 1.94
CA ASN A 133 -48.00 -4.42 2.59
C ASN A 133 -49.49 -4.42 2.19
N GLY A 134 -50.09 -5.61 2.14
CA GLY A 134 -51.49 -5.84 1.76
C GLY A 134 -51.99 -7.29 1.88
N GLN A 135 -51.23 -8.21 2.48
CA GLN A 135 -51.77 -9.53 2.84
C GLN A 135 -51.81 -9.65 4.36
N GLU A 136 -53.00 -9.56 4.94
CA GLU A 136 -53.24 -10.09 6.29
C GLU A 136 -52.79 -11.55 6.29
N HIS A 137 -51.71 -11.84 7.00
CA HIS A 137 -51.39 -13.22 7.28
C HIS A 137 -52.33 -13.66 8.41
N GLU A 138 -53.39 -14.40 8.06
CA GLU A 138 -54.14 -15.15 9.07
C GLU A 138 -53.11 -16.03 9.80
N LEU A 139 -53.00 -15.82 11.11
CA LEU A 139 -52.30 -16.74 11.99
C LEU A 139 -53.16 -17.99 12.09
N ASN A 140 -52.95 -18.96 11.20
CA ASN A 140 -53.52 -20.29 11.40
C ASN A 140 -52.72 -20.99 12.50
N GLU A 141 -53.40 -21.29 13.61
CA GLU A 141 -52.88 -21.89 14.84
C GLU A 141 -52.35 -23.34 14.70
N THR A 142 -52.01 -23.82 13.49
CA THR A 142 -51.72 -25.25 13.27
C THR A 142 -50.26 -25.68 13.40
N ASP A 143 -49.28 -24.79 13.54
CA ASP A 143 -47.87 -25.22 13.64
C ASP A 143 -47.25 -25.08 15.04
N CYS A 144 -48.08 -25.02 16.09
CA CYS A 144 -47.64 -25.35 17.45
C CYS A 144 -47.80 -26.87 17.68
N GLY A 145 -47.02 -27.68 16.95
CA GLY A 145 -47.26 -29.11 16.86
C GLY A 145 -46.03 -29.98 16.65
N CYS A 146 -44.90 -29.71 17.34
CA CYS A 146 -43.97 -30.78 17.70
C CYS A 146 -43.03 -30.37 18.84
N LEU A 147 -43.60 -30.19 20.03
CA LEU A 147 -42.92 -30.50 21.28
C LEU A 147 -43.31 -31.93 21.65
N THR A 148 -42.52 -32.93 21.28
CA THR A 148 -42.49 -34.20 22.02
C THR A 148 -41.20 -34.95 21.79
N THR A 149 -40.48 -35.11 22.92
CA THR A 149 -39.43 -36.08 23.30
C THR A 149 -38.09 -36.07 22.58
#